data_AF-A0A1G2EN52-F1
#
_entry.id   AF-A0A1G2EN52-F1
#
_cell.length_a   1.000
_cell.length_b   1.000
_cell.length_c   1.000
_cell.angle_alpha   90.00
_cell.angle_beta   90.00
_cell.angle_gamma   90.00
#
_symmetry.space_group_name_H-M   'P 1'
#
loop_
_entity.id
_entity.type
_entity.pdbx_description
1 polymer ?
#
loop_
_entity_poly.entity_id
_entity_poly.type
_entity_poly.pdbx_seq_one_letter_code
_entity_poly.pdbx_strand_id
1 'polypeptide(L)'
;MKNKKILVGIVILIAVAAIFLFLKKNSIPGEENRPAENISWNDLLPQAEEVIKQKFGGENLRQIGIYEEGDITGDGIPEALVYTGLGGAYTDQLVLMIMENQKPAFAKFKEKNGNISGLVFLSGSSVRHGELVEMIPEDKAVYSASWSMSESGEMEECLVDVYLWNGYLFEYSDVLSGGSEQALCKELY
;
A
#
# COMPACT_ATOMS: atom_id res chain seq x y z
N MET A 1 23.39 -6.74 -59.24
CA MET A 1 23.01 -7.13 -57.85
C MET A 1 22.52 -5.92 -57.02
N LYS A 2 21.39 -5.30 -57.35
CA LYS A 2 20.86 -4.13 -56.59
C LYS A 2 19.37 -4.21 -56.17
N ASN A 3 18.66 -5.30 -56.47
CA ASN A 3 17.20 -5.36 -56.25
C ASN A 3 16.74 -6.25 -55.07
N LYS A 4 17.65 -6.91 -54.35
CA LYS A 4 17.27 -7.74 -53.18
C LYS A 4 17.16 -6.96 -51.86
N LYS A 5 17.83 -5.81 -51.72
CA LYS A 5 17.83 -5.04 -50.46
C LYS A 5 16.55 -4.21 -50.25
N ILE A 6 15.88 -3.79 -51.33
CA ILE A 6 14.65 -2.99 -51.26
C ILE A 6 13.45 -3.86 -50.86
N LEU A 7 13.42 -5.13 -51.30
CA LEU A 7 12.32 -6.05 -50.97
C LEU A 7 12.33 -6.47 -49.48
N VAL A 8 13.52 -6.64 -48.88
CA VAL A 8 13.66 -7.04 -47.47
C VAL A 8 13.25 -5.91 -46.52
N GLY A 9 13.54 -4.65 -46.86
CA GLY A 9 13.15 -3.50 -46.04
C GLY A 9 11.63 -3.29 -45.95
N ILE A 10 10.89 -3.56 -47.02
CA ILE A 10 9.42 -3.40 -47.06
C ILE A 10 8.73 -4.53 -46.26
N VAL A 11 9.23 -5.76 -46.33
CA VAL A 11 8.66 -6.89 -45.56
C VAL A 11 8.85 -6.71 -44.05
N ILE A 12 9.99 -6.15 -43.61
CA ILE A 12 10.24 -5.87 -42.19
C ILE A 12 9.31 -4.76 -41.68
N LEU A 13 9.06 -3.71 -42.48
CA LEU A 13 8.15 -2.63 -42.11
C LEU A 13 6.69 -3.10 -41.96
N ILE A 14 6.23 -4.00 -42.82
CA ILE A 14 4.89 -4.61 -42.72
C ILE A 14 4.80 -5.53 -41.49
N ALA A 15 5.86 -6.28 -41.17
CA ALA A 15 5.90 -7.12 -39.98
C ALA A 15 5.87 -6.30 -38.67
N VAL A 16 6.60 -5.19 -38.60
CA VAL A 16 6.60 -4.29 -37.42
C VAL A 16 5.24 -3.60 -37.26
N ALA A 17 4.62 -3.15 -38.34
CA ALA A 17 3.27 -2.56 -38.28
C ALA A 17 2.19 -3.58 -37.89
N ALA A 18 2.30 -4.83 -38.36
CA ALA A 18 1.40 -5.91 -37.99
C ALA A 18 1.57 -6.29 -36.51
N ILE A 19 2.79 -6.33 -35.98
CA ILE A 19 3.07 -6.56 -34.55
C ILE A 19 2.54 -5.40 -33.70
N PHE A 20 2.71 -4.14 -34.13
CA PHE A 20 2.15 -2.99 -33.43
C PHE A 20 0.61 -3.01 -33.41
N LEU A 21 -0.02 -3.44 -34.50
CA LEU A 21 -1.47 -3.63 -34.57
C LEU A 21 -1.96 -4.83 -33.75
N PHE A 22 -1.16 -5.91 -33.67
CA PHE A 22 -1.50 -7.08 -32.86
C PHE A 22 -1.33 -6.80 -31.36
N LEU A 23 -0.32 -6.02 -30.96
CA LEU A 23 -0.15 -5.55 -29.58
C LEU A 23 -1.26 -4.56 -29.18
N LYS A 24 -1.72 -3.69 -30.09
CA LYS A 24 -2.86 -2.78 -29.84
C LYS A 24 -4.21 -3.51 -29.79
N LYS A 25 -4.34 -4.68 -30.43
CA LYS A 25 -5.59 -5.47 -30.46
C LYS A 25 -5.76 -6.36 -29.22
N ASN A 26 -4.70 -6.60 -28.45
CA ASN A 26 -4.76 -7.32 -27.17
C ASN A 26 -4.91 -6.39 -25.94
N SER A 27 -5.08 -5.08 -26.14
CA SER A 27 -5.66 -4.22 -25.12
C SER A 27 -7.11 -4.65 -24.93
N ILE A 28 -7.39 -5.28 -23.79
CA ILE A 28 -8.71 -5.73 -23.37
C ILE A 28 -9.71 -4.58 -23.55
N PRO A 29 -10.78 -4.76 -24.35
CA PRO A 29 -11.81 -3.75 -24.47
C PRO A 29 -12.80 -3.90 -23.31
N GLY A 30 -12.73 -2.98 -22.35
CA GLY A 30 -13.76 -2.83 -21.34
C GLY A 30 -13.23 -2.76 -19.92
N GLU A 31 -12.56 -1.66 -19.58
CA GLU A 31 -12.87 -1.01 -18.32
C GLU A 31 -13.03 0.48 -18.61
N GLU A 32 -14.22 0.95 -18.29
CA GLU A 32 -14.69 2.30 -18.46
C GLU A 32 -13.70 3.25 -17.79
N ASN A 33 -13.13 4.20 -18.58
CA ASN A 33 -12.57 5.44 -18.01
C ASN A 33 -13.72 6.13 -17.26
N ARG A 34 -13.99 5.71 -16.03
CA ARG A 34 -14.73 6.52 -15.10
C ARG A 34 -13.76 7.63 -14.70
N PRO A 35 -14.08 8.90 -14.96
CA PRO A 35 -13.34 9.97 -14.31
C PRO A 35 -13.39 9.66 -12.81
N ALA A 36 -12.24 9.70 -12.15
CA ALA A 36 -12.14 9.57 -10.70
C ALA A 36 -13.28 10.38 -10.08
N GLU A 37 -14.27 9.66 -9.55
CA GLU A 37 -15.23 10.27 -8.65
C GLU A 37 -14.34 10.90 -7.57
N ASN A 38 -14.52 12.19 -7.31
CA ASN A 38 -13.68 12.91 -6.37
C ASN A 38 -13.91 12.31 -4.98
N ILE A 39 -13.18 11.25 -4.66
CA ILE A 39 -13.32 10.50 -3.42
C ILE A 39 -12.76 11.38 -2.33
N SER A 40 -13.63 11.80 -1.43
CA SER A 40 -13.24 12.42 -0.18
C SER A 40 -13.38 11.38 0.93
N TRP A 41 -12.26 10.91 1.47
CA TRP A 41 -12.30 9.95 2.59
C TRP A 41 -13.01 10.52 3.82
N ASN A 42 -12.99 11.83 4.00
CA ASN A 42 -13.77 12.51 5.05
C ASN A 42 -15.28 12.30 4.89
N ASP A 43 -15.81 12.28 3.66
CA ASP A 43 -17.22 11.99 3.40
C ASP A 43 -17.54 10.50 3.55
N LEU A 44 -16.54 9.64 3.40
CA LEU A 44 -16.65 8.17 3.55
C LEU A 44 -16.41 7.69 4.98
N LEU A 45 -15.93 8.54 5.89
CA LEU A 45 -15.63 8.19 7.28
C LEU A 45 -16.77 7.45 8.00
N PRO A 46 -18.06 7.85 7.88
CA PRO A 46 -19.15 7.11 8.52
C PRO A 46 -19.27 5.65 8.04
N GLN A 47 -18.97 5.39 6.76
CA GLN A 47 -18.97 4.03 6.21
C GLN A 47 -17.72 3.25 6.65
N ALA A 48 -16.56 3.91 6.65
CA ALA A 48 -15.31 3.33 7.15
C ALA A 48 -15.44 2.93 8.63
N GLU A 49 -16.04 3.78 9.46
CA GLU A 49 -16.32 3.52 10.87
C GLU A 49 -17.20 2.29 11.07
N GLU A 50 -18.24 2.10 10.26
CA GLU A 50 -19.09 0.91 10.33
C GLU A 50 -18.30 -0.37 10.02
N VAL A 51 -17.46 -0.34 8.98
CA VAL A 51 -16.59 -1.47 8.60
C VAL A 51 -15.59 -1.80 9.73
N ILE A 52 -15.02 -0.77 10.36
CA ILE A 52 -14.10 -0.92 11.50
C ILE A 52 -14.84 -1.51 12.71
N LYS A 53 -16.00 -0.97 13.07
CA LYS A 53 -16.82 -1.48 14.20
C LYS A 53 -17.22 -2.93 14.03
N GLN A 54 -17.59 -3.34 12.81
CA GLN A 54 -17.93 -4.72 12.51
C GLN A 54 -16.75 -5.67 12.72
N LYS A 55 -15.52 -5.25 12.38
CA LYS A 55 -14.32 -6.08 12.54
C LYS A 55 -13.82 -6.12 13.99
N PHE A 56 -13.81 -4.99 14.68
CA PHE A 56 -13.17 -4.86 16.00
C PHE A 56 -14.13 -4.90 17.19
N GLY A 57 -15.45 -4.87 16.96
CA GLY A 57 -16.47 -5.19 17.97
C GLY A 57 -16.60 -4.17 19.10
N GLY A 58 -16.79 -2.88 18.81
CA GLY A 58 -16.83 -1.83 19.83
C GLY A 58 -17.92 -0.77 19.64
N GLU A 59 -18.80 -0.62 20.64
CA GLU A 59 -19.66 0.56 20.80
C GLU A 59 -18.91 1.75 21.43
N ASN A 60 -17.71 1.53 21.99
CA ASN A 60 -16.89 2.52 22.72
C ASN A 60 -15.51 2.77 22.10
N LEU A 61 -15.42 2.77 20.77
CA LEU A 61 -14.19 3.18 20.10
C LEU A 61 -13.92 4.67 20.36
N ARG A 62 -12.65 5.05 20.49
CA ARG A 62 -12.28 6.47 20.39
C ARG A 62 -12.63 6.98 18.99
N GLN A 63 -12.57 8.29 18.80
CA GLN A 63 -12.88 8.91 17.51
C GLN A 63 -12.07 8.25 16.38
N ILE A 64 -12.79 7.71 15.40
CA ILE A 64 -12.23 7.24 14.13
C ILE A 64 -11.99 8.46 13.24
N GLY A 65 -10.88 8.46 12.51
CA GLY A 65 -10.48 9.58 11.67
C GLY A 65 -9.43 9.17 10.66
N ILE A 66 -9.20 10.04 9.67
CA ILE A 66 -8.16 9.85 8.66
C ILE A 66 -6.81 10.29 9.24
N TYR A 67 -5.83 9.40 9.19
CA TYR A 67 -4.44 9.69 9.54
C TYR A 67 -3.72 10.32 8.36
N GLU A 68 -3.82 9.67 7.19
CA GLU A 68 -3.16 10.05 5.95
C GLU A 68 -3.94 9.48 4.76
N GLU A 69 -3.86 10.13 3.60
CA GLU A 69 -4.41 9.68 2.32
C GLU A 69 -3.32 9.66 1.24
N GLY A 70 -3.38 8.70 0.32
CA GLY A 70 -2.44 8.63 -0.81
C GLY A 70 -2.84 7.55 -1.83
N ASP A 71 -2.58 7.80 -3.11
CA ASP A 71 -2.77 6.81 -4.20
C ASP A 71 -1.55 5.89 -4.25
N ILE A 72 -1.53 4.90 -3.36
CA ILE A 72 -0.43 3.93 -3.25
C ILE A 72 -0.60 2.76 -4.22
N THR A 73 -1.79 2.53 -4.76
CA THR A 73 -2.00 1.49 -5.79
C THR A 73 -1.66 2.00 -7.20
N GLY A 74 -1.72 3.31 -7.41
CA GLY A 74 -1.44 4.01 -8.65
C GLY A 74 -2.58 3.89 -9.67
N ASP A 75 -3.81 3.75 -9.20
CA ASP A 75 -5.02 3.65 -10.03
C ASP A 75 -5.79 4.97 -10.14
N GLY A 76 -5.31 6.02 -9.46
CA GLY A 76 -5.93 7.35 -9.42
C GLY A 76 -7.01 7.50 -8.34
N ILE A 77 -7.23 6.49 -7.51
CA ILE A 77 -8.12 6.51 -6.35
C ILE A 77 -7.26 6.50 -5.09
N PRO A 78 -7.34 7.51 -4.21
CA PRO A 78 -6.54 7.50 -2.99
C PRO A 78 -7.01 6.40 -2.04
N GLU A 79 -6.07 5.72 -1.41
CA GLU A 79 -6.27 4.94 -0.20
C GLU A 79 -6.15 5.83 1.05
N ALA A 80 -6.59 5.32 2.20
CA ALA A 80 -6.46 6.03 3.48
C ALA A 80 -5.97 5.12 4.60
N LEU A 81 -5.03 5.65 5.40
CA LEU A 81 -4.76 5.14 6.74
C LEU A 81 -5.79 5.73 7.70
N VAL A 82 -6.51 4.86 8.40
CA VAL A 82 -7.64 5.25 9.25
C VAL A 82 -7.40 4.77 10.68
N TYR A 83 -7.59 5.66 11.64
CA TYR A 83 -7.60 5.31 13.06
C TYR A 83 -8.75 4.35 13.37
N THR A 84 -8.46 3.23 14.02
CA THR A 84 -9.50 2.27 14.42
C THR A 84 -10.26 2.70 15.67
N GLY A 85 -9.79 3.74 16.36
CA GLY A 85 -10.27 4.14 17.69
C GLY A 85 -9.72 3.27 18.82
N LEU A 86 -8.94 2.23 18.52
CA LEU A 86 -8.21 1.40 19.49
C LEU A 86 -6.75 1.85 19.60
N GLY A 87 -6.05 1.38 20.63
CA GLY A 87 -4.65 1.73 20.89
C GLY A 87 -4.24 1.54 22.34
N GLY A 88 -2.99 1.87 22.63
CA GLY A 88 -2.41 1.88 23.97
C GLY A 88 -2.34 3.28 24.57
N ALA A 89 -1.55 3.41 25.63
CA ALA A 89 -1.33 4.71 26.28
C ALA A 89 -0.56 5.71 25.40
N TYR A 90 0.25 5.21 24.46
CA TYR A 90 1.14 6.00 23.62
C TYR A 90 1.12 5.59 22.14
N THR A 91 0.24 4.66 21.77
CA THR A 91 0.10 4.17 20.40
C THR A 91 -1.35 4.19 19.99
N ASP A 92 -1.58 4.48 18.71
CA ASP A 92 -2.87 4.31 18.07
C ASP A 92 -2.81 3.16 17.07
N GLN A 93 -3.92 2.46 16.91
CA GLN A 93 -4.07 1.44 15.88
C GLN A 93 -4.63 2.06 14.61
N LEU A 94 -3.98 1.73 13.50
CA LEU A 94 -4.29 2.19 12.16
C LEU A 94 -4.60 1.01 11.25
N VAL A 95 -5.44 1.22 10.26
CA VAL A 95 -5.75 0.25 9.20
C VAL A 95 -5.69 0.96 7.86
N LEU A 96 -5.11 0.29 6.86
CA LEU A 96 -5.20 0.76 5.49
C LEU A 96 -6.56 0.37 4.91
N MET A 97 -7.29 1.36 4.42
CA MET A 97 -8.55 1.19 3.73
C MET A 97 -8.42 1.56 2.25
N ILE A 98 -9.05 0.76 1.40
CA ILE A 98 -9.13 0.93 -0.04
C ILE A 98 -10.59 1.01 -0.47
N MET A 99 -10.83 1.42 -1.71
CA MET A 99 -12.15 1.38 -2.31
C MET A 99 -12.36 0.06 -3.05
N GLU A 100 -13.23 -0.80 -2.54
CA GLU A 100 -13.69 -1.99 -3.26
C GLU A 100 -15.18 -1.82 -3.61
N ASN A 101 -15.52 -1.88 -4.90
CA ASN A 101 -16.90 -1.74 -5.38
C ASN A 101 -17.60 -0.46 -4.87
N GLN A 102 -16.90 0.68 -4.90
CA GLN A 102 -17.39 1.99 -4.40
C GLN A 102 -17.67 2.03 -2.89
N LYS A 103 -17.08 1.13 -2.10
CA LYS A 103 -17.21 1.12 -0.64
C LYS A 103 -15.85 1.00 0.03
N PRO A 104 -15.65 1.66 1.20
CA PRO A 104 -14.48 1.41 2.03
C PRO A 104 -14.37 -0.07 2.40
N ALA A 105 -13.18 -0.63 2.24
CA ALA A 105 -12.83 -1.99 2.63
C ALA A 105 -11.41 -2.02 3.18
N PHE A 106 -11.07 -3.03 3.98
CA PHE A 106 -9.68 -3.24 4.40
C PHE A 106 -8.82 -3.65 3.22
N ALA A 107 -7.66 -3.02 3.08
CA ALA A 107 -6.61 -3.52 2.21
C ALA A 107 -6.22 -4.95 2.64
N LYS A 108 -5.90 -5.79 1.65
CA LYS A 108 -5.41 -7.15 1.88
C LYS A 108 -3.89 -7.13 1.94
N PHE A 109 -3.34 -7.75 2.96
CA PHE A 109 -1.91 -7.93 3.14
C PHE A 109 -1.57 -9.40 3.17
N LYS A 110 -0.53 -9.80 2.45
CA LYS A 110 0.11 -11.11 2.59
C LYS A 110 1.35 -10.93 3.48
N GLU A 111 1.24 -11.43 4.70
CA GLU A 111 2.26 -11.33 5.74
C GLU A 111 3.44 -12.27 5.48
N LYS A 112 4.55 -12.07 6.20
CA LYS A 112 5.76 -12.91 6.12
C LYS A 112 5.49 -14.41 6.31
N ASN A 113 4.50 -14.75 7.12
CA ASN A 113 4.07 -16.14 7.37
C ASN A 113 3.16 -16.71 6.27
N GLY A 114 2.81 -15.90 5.25
CA GLY A 114 1.92 -16.25 4.15
C GLY A 114 0.43 -16.05 4.43
N ASN A 115 0.05 -15.61 5.64
CA ASN A 115 -1.34 -15.30 5.97
C ASN A 115 -1.81 -14.08 5.18
N ILE A 116 -3.06 -14.13 4.73
CA ILE A 116 -3.72 -13.01 4.06
C ILE A 116 -4.78 -12.42 4.98
N SER A 117 -4.59 -11.17 5.39
CA SER A 117 -5.48 -10.50 6.33
C SER A 117 -5.55 -8.99 6.06
N GLY A 118 -6.49 -8.30 6.70
CA GLY A 118 -6.41 -6.85 6.82
C GLY A 118 -5.55 -6.53 8.04
N LEU A 119 -4.35 -5.99 7.81
CA LEU A 119 -3.35 -5.76 8.84
C LEU A 119 -3.69 -4.53 9.70
N VAL A 120 -3.30 -4.58 10.97
CA VAL A 120 -3.37 -3.46 11.91
C VAL A 120 -1.96 -2.94 12.11
N PHE A 121 -1.78 -1.66 11.85
CA PHE A 121 -0.53 -0.95 12.08
C PHE A 121 -0.59 -0.20 13.40
N LEU A 122 0.57 0.16 13.93
CA LEU A 122 0.70 1.02 15.09
C LEU A 122 1.41 2.31 14.69
N SER A 123 1.02 3.41 15.34
CA SER A 123 1.74 4.68 15.25
C SER A 123 1.79 5.33 16.63
N GLY A 124 2.94 5.87 16.99
CA GLY A 124 3.16 6.60 18.22
C GLY A 124 4.41 6.14 18.95
N SER A 125 4.78 6.85 20.02
CA SER A 125 5.98 6.52 20.76
C SER A 125 5.88 6.90 22.24
N SER A 126 6.70 6.21 23.02
CA SER A 126 7.06 6.57 24.39
C SER A 126 8.56 6.87 24.44
N VAL A 127 9.10 7.04 25.65
CA VAL A 127 10.54 7.26 25.85
C VAL A 127 11.39 6.11 25.31
N ARG A 128 10.88 4.87 25.37
CA ARG A 128 11.66 3.67 25.04
C ARG A 128 11.05 2.78 23.97
N HIS A 129 9.88 3.11 23.45
CA HIS A 129 9.20 2.32 22.43
C HIS A 129 8.69 3.25 21.34
N GLY A 130 8.79 2.83 20.08
CA GLY A 130 8.20 3.58 18.99
C GLY A 130 7.62 2.65 17.94
N GLU A 131 6.58 3.17 17.30
CA GLU A 131 5.80 2.54 16.25
C GLU A 131 5.59 3.57 15.16
N LEU A 132 5.78 3.16 13.91
CA LEU A 132 5.62 3.98 12.73
C LEU A 132 4.91 3.17 11.64
N VAL A 133 4.03 3.85 10.91
CA VAL A 133 3.53 3.38 9.62
C VAL A 133 3.55 4.54 8.64
N GLU A 134 4.02 4.27 7.42
CA GLU A 134 4.08 5.25 6.34
C GLU A 134 3.60 4.64 5.03
N MET A 135 2.82 5.41 4.28
CA MET A 135 2.47 5.12 2.89
C MET A 135 3.51 5.76 1.98
N ILE A 136 4.07 5.00 1.04
CA ILE A 136 5.03 5.50 0.06
C ILE A 136 4.45 5.27 -1.36
N PRO A 137 3.67 6.22 -1.88
CA PRO A 137 3.00 6.08 -3.18
C PRO A 137 3.94 5.81 -4.35
N GLU A 138 5.12 6.44 -4.36
CA GLU A 138 6.11 6.31 -5.44
C GLU A 138 6.59 4.86 -5.60
N ASP A 139 6.70 4.15 -4.48
CA ASP A 139 7.14 2.76 -4.41
C ASP A 139 5.97 1.78 -4.38
N LYS A 140 4.74 2.29 -4.34
CA LYS A 140 3.51 1.51 -4.13
C LYS A 140 3.60 0.62 -2.90
N ALA A 141 4.06 1.21 -1.80
CA ALA A 141 4.49 0.48 -0.62
C ALA A 141 3.85 1.01 0.66
N VAL A 142 3.70 0.13 1.64
CA VAL A 142 3.42 0.48 3.04
C VAL A 142 4.59 0.00 3.89
N TYR A 143 5.16 0.92 4.66
CA TYR A 143 6.25 0.66 5.59
C TYR A 143 5.68 0.65 7.01
N SER A 144 6.08 -0.32 7.80
CA SER A 144 5.80 -0.38 9.23
C SER A 144 7.09 -0.61 9.98
N ALA A 145 7.34 0.14 11.04
CA ALA A 145 8.52 -0.03 11.87
C ALA A 145 8.16 -0.02 13.35
N SER A 146 8.85 -0.85 14.12
CA SER A 146 8.78 -0.88 15.57
C SER A 146 10.18 -0.91 16.15
N TRP A 147 10.38 -0.25 17.29
CA TRP A 147 11.65 -0.30 17.99
C TRP A 147 11.49 -0.18 19.51
N SER A 148 12.48 -0.70 20.23
CA SER A 148 12.58 -0.58 21.67
C SER A 148 14.00 -0.30 22.15
N MET A 149 14.10 0.44 23.24
CA MET A 149 15.35 0.83 23.89
C MET A 149 15.41 0.33 25.33
N SER A 150 16.61 -0.05 25.76
CA SER A 150 16.91 -0.47 27.12
C SER A 150 16.81 0.71 28.10
N GLU A 151 17.00 0.41 29.39
CA GLU A 151 17.05 1.45 30.42
C GLU A 151 18.21 2.43 30.24
N SER A 152 19.34 1.96 29.70
CA SER A 152 20.52 2.76 29.39
C SER A 152 20.39 3.53 28.08
N GLY A 153 19.30 3.35 27.33
CA GLY A 153 19.06 3.99 26.04
C GLY A 153 19.73 3.26 24.86
N GLU A 154 20.13 1.99 25.03
CA GLU A 154 20.66 1.16 23.95
C GLU A 154 19.52 0.51 23.18
N MET A 155 19.63 0.38 21.85
CA MET A 155 18.62 -0.31 21.04
C MET A 155 18.55 -1.80 21.39
N GLU A 156 17.39 -2.29 21.81
CA GLU A 156 17.16 -3.71 22.11
C GLU A 156 16.51 -4.44 20.92
N GLU A 157 15.54 -3.80 20.28
CA GLU A 157 14.82 -4.35 19.14
C GLU A 157 14.52 -3.25 18.14
N CYS A 158 14.63 -3.56 16.86
CA CYS A 158 14.21 -2.69 15.78
C CYS A 158 13.85 -3.57 14.59
N LEU A 159 12.60 -3.45 14.13
CA LEU A 159 12.02 -4.27 13.07
C LEU A 159 11.38 -3.35 12.05
N VAL A 160 11.53 -3.71 10.77
CA VAL A 160 10.86 -3.01 9.67
C VAL A 160 10.21 -4.04 8.76
N ASP A 161 8.92 -3.85 8.50
CA ASP A 161 8.16 -4.62 7.53
C ASP A 161 7.74 -3.71 6.36
N VAL A 162 8.03 -4.17 5.14
CA VAL A 162 7.66 -3.47 3.91
C VAL A 162 6.72 -4.35 3.10
N TYR A 163 5.59 -3.78 2.71
CA TYR A 163 4.58 -4.46 1.89
C TYR A 163 4.39 -3.74 0.56
N LEU A 164 4.56 -4.47 -0.55
CA LEU A 164 4.46 -3.94 -1.90
C LEU A 164 3.14 -4.29 -2.56
N TRP A 165 2.51 -3.32 -3.20
CA TRP A 165 1.34 -3.57 -4.03
C TRP A 165 1.69 -4.41 -5.27
N ASN A 166 1.02 -5.54 -5.43
CA ASN A 166 1.23 -6.44 -6.59
C ASN A 166 0.10 -6.36 -7.64
N GLY A 167 -0.83 -5.41 -7.49
CA GLY A 167 -2.03 -5.28 -8.32
C GLY A 167 -3.28 -5.93 -7.73
N TYR A 168 -3.15 -6.69 -6.63
CA TYR A 168 -4.27 -7.37 -5.97
C TYR A 168 -4.26 -7.23 -4.45
N LEU A 169 -3.08 -7.27 -3.84
CA LEU A 169 -2.84 -7.13 -2.41
C LEU A 169 -1.45 -6.53 -2.14
N PHE A 170 -1.20 -6.15 -0.90
CA PHE A 170 0.11 -5.74 -0.41
C PHE A 170 0.90 -6.96 0.09
N GLU A 171 1.98 -7.31 -0.59
CA GLU A 171 2.78 -8.50 -0.28
C GLU A 171 4.07 -8.13 0.44
N TYR A 172 4.36 -8.84 1.53
CA TYR A 172 5.59 -8.67 2.28
C TYR A 172 6.82 -8.87 1.40
N SER A 173 7.80 -7.97 1.53
CA SER A 173 9.07 -8.00 0.81
C SER A 173 10.23 -8.23 1.76
N ASP A 174 10.78 -9.46 1.81
CA ASP A 174 11.96 -9.77 2.62
C ASP A 174 13.16 -8.84 2.30
N VAL A 175 13.35 -8.52 1.02
CA VAL A 175 14.49 -7.74 0.55
C VAL A 175 14.39 -6.29 1.00
N LEU A 176 13.23 -5.66 0.84
CA LEU A 176 13.05 -4.27 1.24
C LEU A 176 12.95 -4.12 2.76
N SER A 177 12.32 -5.08 3.42
CA SER A 177 12.25 -5.12 4.89
C SER A 177 13.65 -5.18 5.49
N GLY A 178 14.48 -6.14 5.06
CA GLY A 178 15.86 -6.25 5.57
C GLY A 178 16.76 -5.06 5.21
N GLY A 179 16.56 -4.45 4.04
CA GLY A 179 17.30 -3.24 3.65
C GLY A 179 16.90 -2.01 4.46
N SER A 180 15.60 -1.84 4.70
CA SER A 180 15.04 -0.70 5.45
C SER A 180 15.32 -0.79 6.94
N GLU A 181 15.28 -2.00 7.51
CA GLU A 181 15.71 -2.27 8.88
C GLU A 181 17.17 -1.83 9.08
N GLN A 182 18.09 -2.24 8.19
CA GLN A 182 19.49 -1.83 8.30
C GLN A 182 19.69 -0.31 8.20
N ALA A 183 18.86 0.38 7.42
CA ALA A 183 18.93 1.83 7.28
C ALA A 183 18.37 2.53 8.53
N LEU A 184 17.12 2.24 8.89
CA LEU A 184 16.41 2.91 9.99
C LEU A 184 17.06 2.63 11.34
N CYS A 185 17.36 1.36 11.64
CA CYS A 185 17.90 0.97 12.94
C CYS A 185 19.32 1.53 13.16
N LYS A 186 20.03 1.88 12.09
CA LYS A 186 21.32 2.57 12.17
C LYS A 186 21.17 4.08 12.37
N GLU A 187 20.10 4.70 11.91
CA GLU A 187 19.85 6.13 12.14
C GLU A 187 19.36 6.41 13.56
N LEU A 188 18.66 5.44 14.17
CA LEU A 188 18.19 5.52 15.55
C LEU A 188 19.30 5.24 16.60
N TYR A 189 20.52 4.92 16.17
CA TYR A 189 21.70 4.63 17.03
C TYR A 189 22.88 5.55 16.70
#